data_AF-A0A7C9DG98-F1
#
_entry.id   AF-A0A7C9DG98-F1
#
_cell.length_a   1.000
_cell.length_b   1.000
_cell.length_c   1.000
_cell.angle_alpha   90.00
_cell.angle_beta   90.00
_cell.angle_gamma   90.00
#
_symmetry.space_group_name_H-M   'P 1'
#
loop_
_entity.id
_entity.type
_entity.pdbx_description
1 polymer ?
#
loop_
_entity_poly.entity_id
_entity_poly.type
_entity_poly.pdbx_seq_one_letter_code
_entity_poly.pdbx_strand_id
1 'polypeptide(L)'
;MTRENVMDKDQTIGHALKFHPSLSSTQALAVCLLAELNKGRRSVWYAYLMELPRSYDTLTTFGPFETKALQVDDAVWLTERVISKAELEWREAIPLMKQLDLKPKFISFKAWLWASATISSRTLHVPW
;
A
#
# COMPACT_ATOMS: atom_id res chain seq x y z
N MET A 1 11.09 -12.33 -8.62
CA MET A 1 10.22 -11.67 -9.61
C MET A 1 10.77 -10.27 -9.84
N THR A 2 11.41 -10.03 -10.99
CA THR A 2 12.02 -8.73 -11.31
C THR A 2 10.97 -7.75 -11.81
N ARG A 3 11.22 -6.45 -11.64
CA ARG A 3 10.36 -5.34 -12.12
C ARG A 3 9.92 -5.53 -13.58
N GLU A 4 10.83 -6.04 -14.40
CA GLU A 4 10.62 -6.33 -15.83
C GLU A 4 9.49 -7.34 -16.07
N ASN A 5 9.43 -8.45 -15.32
CA ASN A 5 8.40 -9.48 -15.49
C ASN A 5 6.98 -9.02 -15.13
N VAL A 6 6.84 -8.05 -14.22
CA VAL A 6 5.53 -7.46 -13.85
C VAL A 6 5.10 -6.43 -14.89
N MET A 7 6.05 -5.61 -15.38
CA MET A 7 5.80 -4.60 -16.41
C MET A 7 5.44 -5.23 -17.77
N ASP A 8 5.96 -6.41 -18.07
CA ASP A 8 5.67 -7.12 -19.34
C ASP A 8 4.29 -7.81 -19.33
N LYS A 9 3.83 -8.28 -18.16
CA LYS A 9 2.53 -8.95 -18.01
C LYS A 9 1.34 -8.00 -17.85
N ASP A 10 1.56 -6.83 -17.27
CA ASP A 10 0.54 -5.79 -17.08
C ASP A 10 1.01 -4.45 -17.65
N GLN A 11 0.91 -4.35 -18.99
CA GLN A 11 1.33 -3.17 -19.74
C GLN A 11 0.66 -1.88 -19.25
N THR A 12 -0.58 -1.96 -18.74
CA THR A 12 -1.32 -0.83 -18.17
C THR A 12 -0.68 -0.31 -16.88
N ILE A 13 -0.32 -1.18 -15.94
CA ILE A 13 0.35 -0.81 -14.68
C ILE A 13 1.77 -0.32 -14.97
N GLY A 14 2.51 -1.03 -15.82
CA GLY A 14 3.86 -0.66 -16.22
C GLY A 14 3.91 0.71 -16.93
N HIS A 15 2.93 1.00 -17.79
CA HIS A 15 2.80 2.30 -18.43
C HIS A 15 2.44 3.39 -17.42
N ALA A 16 1.41 3.18 -16.59
CA ALA A 16 0.98 4.16 -15.60
C ALA A 16 2.11 4.54 -14.62
N LEU A 17 2.89 3.59 -14.14
CA LEU A 17 4.02 3.83 -13.24
C LEU A 17 5.11 4.73 -13.87
N LYS A 18 5.28 4.72 -15.19
CA LYS A 18 6.25 5.61 -15.87
C LYS A 18 5.85 7.10 -15.80
N PHE A 19 4.57 7.41 -15.63
CA PHE A 19 4.08 8.79 -15.51
C PHE A 19 4.19 9.36 -14.09
N HIS A 20 4.53 8.53 -13.10
CA HIS A 20 4.64 8.95 -11.70
C HIS A 20 6.03 8.62 -11.12
N PRO A 21 7.12 9.23 -11.64
CA PRO A 21 8.48 8.93 -11.21
C PRO A 21 8.79 9.41 -9.78
N SER A 22 7.96 10.30 -9.22
CA SER A 22 8.11 10.82 -7.85
C SER A 22 7.72 9.82 -6.77
N LEU A 23 6.99 8.75 -7.12
CA LEU A 23 6.57 7.74 -6.16
C LEU A 23 7.73 6.82 -5.78
N SER A 24 7.87 6.58 -4.48
CA SER A 24 8.77 5.56 -3.96
C SER A 24 8.40 4.15 -4.44
N SER A 25 9.37 3.24 -4.39
CA SER A 25 9.15 1.84 -4.75
C SER A 25 8.09 1.15 -3.89
N THR A 26 8.00 1.51 -2.60
CA THR A 26 6.98 0.99 -1.67
C THR A 26 5.59 1.53 -1.99
N GLN A 27 5.45 2.82 -2.30
CA GLN A 27 4.18 3.40 -2.76
C GLN A 27 3.71 2.75 -4.07
N ALA A 28 4.62 2.59 -5.03
CA ALA A 28 4.32 1.91 -6.30
C ALA A 28 3.84 0.47 -6.06
N LEU A 29 4.52 -0.27 -5.19
CA LEU A 29 4.14 -1.64 -4.83
C LEU A 29 2.77 -1.68 -4.11
N ALA A 30 2.46 -0.70 -3.26
CA ALA A 30 1.17 -0.59 -2.58
C ALA A 30 0.04 -0.39 -3.58
N VAL A 31 0.24 0.47 -4.56
CA VAL A 31 -0.73 0.67 -5.64
C VAL A 31 -0.88 -0.58 -6.51
N CYS A 32 0.20 -1.28 -6.83
CA CYS A 32 0.13 -2.56 -7.55
C CYS A 32 -0.69 -3.60 -6.78
N LEU A 33 -0.48 -3.72 -5.47
CA LEU A 33 -1.25 -4.63 -4.62
C LEU A 33 -2.76 -4.29 -4.63
N LEU A 34 -3.09 -3.00 -4.52
CA LEU A 34 -4.48 -2.53 -4.61
C LEU A 34 -5.09 -2.76 -6.00
N ALA A 35 -4.30 -2.62 -7.07
CA ALA A 35 -4.71 -2.92 -8.43
C ALA A 35 -5.02 -4.41 -8.63
N GLU A 36 -4.19 -5.30 -8.10
CA GLU A 36 -4.46 -6.75 -8.13
C GLU A 36 -5.73 -7.12 -7.35
N LEU A 37 -5.97 -6.49 -6.19
CA LEU A 37 -7.23 -6.65 -5.47
C LEU A 37 -8.43 -6.11 -6.25
N ASN A 38 -8.26 -5.02 -7.02
CA ASN A 38 -9.32 -4.45 -7.84
C ASN A 38 -9.78 -5.40 -8.95
N LYS A 39 -8.83 -6.14 -9.54
CA LYS A 39 -9.07 -7.21 -10.54
C LYS A 39 -9.86 -8.39 -9.94
N GLY A 40 -9.73 -8.65 -8.64
CA GLY A 40 -10.43 -9.72 -7.95
C GLY A 40 -10.07 -11.10 -8.51
N ARG A 41 -11.07 -11.92 -8.85
CA ARG A 41 -10.88 -13.28 -9.38
C ARG A 41 -10.09 -13.36 -10.70
N ARG A 42 -9.95 -12.23 -11.41
CA ARG A 42 -9.16 -12.14 -12.64
C ARG A 42 -7.66 -12.01 -12.37
N SER A 43 -7.26 -11.71 -11.13
CA SER A 43 -5.85 -11.65 -10.74
C SER A 43 -5.28 -13.07 -10.67
N VAL A 44 -4.09 -13.26 -11.23
CA VAL A 44 -3.30 -14.50 -11.05
C VAL A 44 -2.98 -14.73 -9.57
N TRP A 45 -2.93 -13.66 -8.77
CA TRP A 45 -2.64 -13.68 -7.34
C TRP A 45 -3.87 -13.88 -6.47
N TYR A 46 -5.06 -14.08 -7.04
CA TYR A 46 -6.31 -14.10 -6.27
C TYR A 46 -6.25 -15.08 -5.09
N ALA A 47 -5.74 -16.30 -5.29
CA ALA A 47 -5.60 -17.28 -4.22
C ALA A 47 -4.70 -16.78 -3.08
N TYR A 48 -3.54 -16.19 -3.40
CA TYR A 48 -2.64 -15.59 -2.41
C TYR A 48 -3.28 -14.40 -1.69
N LEU A 49 -3.98 -13.53 -2.42
CA LEU A 49 -4.63 -12.34 -1.86
C LEU A 49 -5.76 -12.69 -0.88
N MET A 50 -6.42 -13.84 -1.06
CA MET A 50 -7.47 -14.30 -0.14
C MET A 50 -6.91 -14.81 1.20
N GLU A 51 -5.65 -15.22 1.23
CA GLU A 51 -4.95 -15.66 2.45
C GLU A 51 -4.33 -14.49 3.24
N LEU A 52 -4.37 -13.27 2.71
CA LEU A 52 -3.82 -12.11 3.41
C LEU A 52 -4.69 -11.73 4.63
N PRO A 53 -4.06 -11.30 5.74
CA PRO A 53 -4.77 -10.78 6.89
C PRO A 53 -5.75 -9.66 6.52
N ARG A 54 -6.93 -9.68 7.13
CA ARG A 54 -7.94 -8.62 6.94
C ARG A 54 -7.58 -7.32 7.66
N SER A 55 -6.77 -7.42 8.71
CA SER A 55 -6.30 -6.30 9.53
C SER A 55 -4.88 -6.55 10.01
N TYR A 56 -4.20 -5.48 10.37
CA TYR A 56 -2.86 -5.49 10.94
C TYR A 56 -2.85 -4.57 12.16
N ASP A 57 -2.06 -4.92 13.17
CA ASP A 57 -1.86 -4.11 14.37
C ASP A 57 -0.53 -3.35 14.25
N THR A 58 -0.45 -2.46 13.26
CA THR A 58 0.72 -1.61 13.03
C THR A 58 0.46 -0.19 13.54
N LEU A 59 1.51 0.57 13.88
CA LEU A 59 1.38 1.95 14.37
C LEU A 59 0.55 2.84 13.43
N THR A 60 0.64 2.63 12.12
CA THR A 60 -0.16 3.33 11.10
C THR A 60 -1.68 3.13 11.23
N THR A 61 -2.12 2.10 11.94
CA THR A 61 -3.53 1.73 12.10
C THR A 61 -4.11 2.11 13.46
N PHE A 62 -3.28 2.62 14.38
CA PHE A 62 -3.70 2.97 15.73
C PHE A 62 -4.59 4.20 15.72
N GLY A 63 -5.69 4.12 16.46
CA GLY A 63 -6.56 5.26 16.71
C GLY A 63 -6.00 6.17 17.81
N PRO A 64 -6.72 7.26 18.12
CA PRO A 64 -6.31 8.19 19.17
C PRO A 64 -6.22 7.53 20.56
N PHE A 65 -7.04 6.50 20.80
CA PHE A 65 -7.03 5.78 22.07
C PHE A 65 -5.80 4.87 22.18
N GLU A 66 -5.55 4.04 21.17
CA GLU A 66 -4.41 3.12 21.12
C GLU A 66 -3.08 3.89 21.14
N THR A 67 -3.02 5.01 20.43
CA THR A 67 -1.84 5.88 20.43
C THR A 67 -1.55 6.40 21.83
N LYS A 68 -2.56 6.94 22.54
CA LYS A 68 -2.39 7.41 23.93
C LYS A 68 -2.09 6.27 24.90
N ALA A 69 -2.55 5.06 24.62
CA ALA A 69 -2.29 3.88 25.45
C ALA A 69 -0.82 3.42 25.41
N LEU A 70 0.00 3.94 24.47
CA LEU A 70 1.44 3.71 24.47
C LEU A 70 2.13 4.31 25.70
N GLN A 71 1.57 5.38 26.29
CA GLN A 71 2.03 6.05 27.53
C GLN A 71 3.50 6.51 27.53
N VAL A 72 4.19 6.44 26.39
CA VAL A 72 5.57 6.88 26.19
C VAL A 72 5.54 7.98 25.13
N ASP A 73 5.99 9.18 25.49
CA ASP A 73 5.89 10.37 24.63
C ASP A 73 6.55 10.17 23.26
N ASP A 74 7.73 9.54 23.21
CA ASP A 74 8.40 9.22 21.95
C ASP A 74 7.59 8.27 21.06
N ALA A 75 6.91 7.29 21.66
CA ALA A 75 6.10 6.32 20.95
C ALA A 75 4.80 6.95 20.42
N VAL A 76 4.17 7.83 21.21
CA VAL A 76 3.03 8.65 20.81
C VAL A 76 3.41 9.54 19.63
N TRP A 77 4.49 10.32 19.77
CA TRP A 77 4.98 11.22 18.74
C TRP A 77 5.37 10.48 17.45
N LEU A 78 6.05 9.34 17.56
CA LEU A 78 6.40 8.53 16.39
C LEU A 78 5.15 8.02 15.66
N THR A 79 4.14 7.58 16.41
CA THR A 79 2.88 7.09 15.85
C THR A 79 2.16 8.19 15.08
N GLU A 80 2.04 9.39 15.65
CA GLU A 80 1.44 10.54 14.98
C GLU A 80 2.20 10.90 13.69
N ARG A 81 3.53 10.94 13.75
CA ARG A 81 4.36 11.19 12.56
C ARG A 81 4.18 10.16 11.47
N VAL A 82 4.10 8.89 11.84
CA VAL A 82 3.92 7.78 10.90
C VAL A 82 2.53 7.82 10.26
N ILE A 83 1.48 8.18 11.00
CA ILE A 83 0.13 8.39 10.45
C ILE A 83 0.11 9.57 9.47
N SER A 84 0.68 10.72 9.85
CA SER A 84 0.76 11.88 8.96
C SER A 84 1.56 11.58 7.68
N LYS A 85 2.68 10.84 7.80
CA LYS A 85 3.45 10.39 6.64
C LYS A 85 2.62 9.48 5.73
N ALA A 86 1.91 8.50 6.31
CA ALA A 86 1.06 7.60 5.53
C ALA A 86 -0.06 8.35 4.78
N GLU A 87 -0.63 9.41 5.39
CA GLU A 87 -1.64 10.25 4.75
C GLU A 87 -1.06 11.06 3.58
N LEU A 88 0.14 11.62 3.74
CA LEU A 88 0.83 12.32 2.66
C LEU A 88 1.12 11.36 1.49
N GLU A 89 1.72 10.21 1.78
CA GLU A 89 2.06 9.20 0.77
C GLU A 89 0.81 8.68 0.04
N TRP A 90 -0.31 8.53 0.76
CA TRP A 90 -1.61 8.18 0.20
C TRP A 90 -2.08 9.22 -0.80
N ARG A 91 -2.06 10.51 -0.41
CA ARG A 91 -2.49 11.64 -1.25
C ARG A 91 -1.66 11.73 -2.54
N GLU A 92 -0.35 11.50 -2.45
CA GLU A 92 0.56 11.45 -3.60
C GLU A 92 0.24 10.30 -4.55
N ALA A 93 -0.24 9.16 -4.03
CA ALA A 93 -0.54 7.97 -4.83
C ALA A 93 -1.96 7.99 -5.44
N ILE A 94 -2.86 8.88 -4.98
CA ILE A 94 -4.24 9.00 -5.53
C ILE A 94 -4.28 9.20 -7.05
N PRO A 95 -3.46 10.08 -7.67
CA PRO A 95 -3.45 10.25 -9.12
C PRO A 95 -3.20 8.95 -9.88
N LEU A 96 -2.22 8.14 -9.43
CA LEU A 96 -1.92 6.84 -10.03
C LEU A 96 -3.09 5.86 -9.82
N MET A 97 -3.67 5.81 -8.62
CA MET A 97 -4.83 4.95 -8.34
C MET A 97 -6.05 5.30 -9.20
N LYS A 98 -6.28 6.59 -9.47
CA LYS A 98 -7.34 7.05 -10.37
C LYS A 98 -7.04 6.70 -11.83
N GLN A 99 -5.78 6.86 -12.26
CA GLN A 99 -5.34 6.49 -13.61
C GLN A 99 -5.53 4.99 -13.90
N LEU A 100 -5.40 4.14 -12.87
CA LEU A 100 -5.62 2.69 -12.95
C LEU A 100 -7.10 2.28 -12.79
N ASP A 101 -8.03 3.24 -12.72
CA ASP A 101 -9.47 3.02 -12.54
C ASP A 101 -9.79 2.08 -11.36
N LEU A 102 -9.13 2.33 -10.22
CA LEU A 102 -9.40 1.57 -9.00
C LEU A 102 -10.80 1.91 -8.46
N LYS A 103 -11.54 0.89 -8.01
CA LYS A 103 -12.83 1.12 -7.36
C LYS A 103 -12.65 2.02 -6.12
N PRO A 104 -13.61 2.90 -5.79
CA PRO A 104 -13.48 3.87 -4.69
C PRO A 104 -13.06 3.26 -3.34
N LYS A 105 -13.51 2.03 -3.04
CA LYS A 105 -13.11 1.30 -1.82
C LYS A 105 -11.60 1.08 -1.70
N PHE A 106 -10.89 0.92 -2.82
CA PHE A 106 -9.44 0.71 -2.88
C PHE A 106 -8.64 2.03 -2.95
N ILE A 107 -9.32 3.17 -3.17
CA ILE A 107 -8.71 4.51 -3.11
C ILE A 107 -8.79 5.07 -1.68
N SER A 108 -9.55 4.44 -0.78
CA SER A 108 -9.71 4.92 0.60
C SER A 108 -8.41 4.88 1.41
N PHE A 109 -8.26 5.79 2.37
CA PHE A 109 -7.12 5.79 3.28
C PHE A 109 -6.99 4.46 4.05
N LYS A 110 -8.11 3.84 4.44
CA LYS A 110 -8.10 2.52 5.09
C LYS A 110 -7.49 1.43 4.21
N ALA A 111 -7.81 1.43 2.91
CA ALA A 111 -7.21 0.49 1.96
C ALA A 111 -5.71 0.76 1.78
N TRP A 112 -5.30 2.03 1.77
CA TRP A 112 -3.90 2.41 1.75
C TRP A 112 -3.14 1.90 2.97
N LEU A 113 -3.66 2.13 4.19
CA LEU A 113 -3.05 1.64 5.42
C LEU A 113 -2.89 0.12 5.41
N TRP A 114 -3.90 -0.61 4.93
CA TRP A 114 -3.84 -2.07 4.79
C TRP A 114 -2.77 -2.51 3.78
N ALA A 115 -2.65 -1.83 2.63
CA ALA A 115 -1.66 -2.16 1.61
C ALA A 115 -0.24 -1.88 2.10
N SER A 116 -0.03 -0.72 2.73
CA SER A 116 1.25 -0.33 3.32
C SER A 116 1.66 -1.28 4.45
N ALA A 117 0.74 -1.69 5.33
CA ALA A 117 1.00 -2.68 6.38
C ALA A 117 1.29 -4.08 5.81
N THR A 118 0.60 -4.48 4.74
CA THR A 118 0.89 -5.75 4.04
C THR A 118 2.31 -5.74 3.49
N ILE A 119 2.72 -4.64 2.87
CA ILE A 119 4.06 -4.52 2.30
C ILE A 119 5.13 -4.51 3.39
N SER A 120 4.96 -3.72 4.44
CA SER A 120 5.96 -3.64 5.51
C SER A 120 6.12 -4.96 6.28
N SER A 121 5.05 -5.75 6.42
CA SER A 121 5.08 -7.01 7.18
C SER A 121 5.46 -8.25 6.36
N ARG A 122 5.16 -8.27 5.05
CA ARG A 122 5.27 -9.49 4.23
C ARG A 122 6.21 -9.36 3.03
N THR A 123 6.73 -8.18 2.74
CA THR A 123 7.67 -8.02 1.63
C THR A 123 9.04 -8.54 2.03
N LEU A 124 9.59 -9.43 1.20
CA LEU A 124 10.96 -9.87 1.32
C LEU A 124 11.86 -8.90 0.54
N HIS A 125 12.73 -8.17 1.24
CA HIS A 125 13.79 -7.42 0.57
C HIS A 125 14.91 -8.36 0.18
N VAL A 126 15.22 -8.36 -1.11
CA VAL A 126 16.23 -9.21 -1.73
C VAL A 126 17.38 -8.29 -2.20
N PRO A 127 18.56 -8.35 -1.57
CA PRO A 127 19.66 -7.40 -1.84
C PRO A 127 20.50 -7.73 -3.08
N TRP A 128 20.18 -8.78 -3.84
CA TRP A 128 21.01 -9.31 -4.94
C TRP A 128 20.40 -9.12 -6.32
#